data_AF-A0A968PSJ0-F1
#
_entry.id   AF-A0A968PSJ0-F1
#
_cell.length_a   1.000
_cell.length_b   1.000
_cell.length_c   1.000
_cell.angle_alpha   90.00
_cell.angle_beta   90.00
_cell.angle_gamma   90.00
#
_symmetry.space_group_name_H-M   'P 1'
#
loop_
_entity.id
_entity.type
_entity.pdbx_description
1 polymer ?
#
loop_
_entity_poly.entity_id
_entity_poly.type
_entity_poly.pdbx_seq_one_letter_code
_entity_poly.pdbx_strand_id
1 'polypeptide(L)'
;MSITTEPSSSQITSSEVIFPPGNLWSDEPPLESDLHREQIDLLIRLIRWWWRERQDFYASGNLTIYYSPNQKTSEEFRGPDFFVVLNADP
;
A
#
# COMPACT_ATOMS: atom_id res chain seq x y z
N MET A 1 -32.78 -13.09 -37.52
CA MET A 1 -33.15 -12.56 -36.19
C MET A 1 -32.13 -13.08 -35.20
N SER A 2 -31.32 -12.18 -34.68
CA SER A 2 -30.21 -12.47 -33.78
C SER A 2 -30.72 -12.60 -32.35
N ILE A 3 -30.42 -13.72 -31.69
CA ILE A 3 -30.41 -13.78 -30.23
C ILE A 3 -29.00 -14.19 -29.81
N THR A 4 -28.21 -13.22 -29.36
CA THR A 4 -26.99 -13.47 -28.61
C THR A 4 -27.44 -14.02 -27.26
N THR A 5 -27.41 -15.34 -27.08
CA THR A 5 -27.65 -15.96 -25.77
C THR A 5 -26.37 -15.80 -24.96
N GLU A 6 -26.41 -14.96 -23.93
CA GLU A 6 -25.38 -14.90 -22.90
C GLU A 6 -25.15 -16.30 -22.32
N PRO A 7 -23.89 -16.67 -21.97
CA PRO A 7 -23.67 -17.95 -21.33
C PRO A 7 -24.39 -17.94 -19.98
N SER A 8 -25.49 -18.69 -19.93
CA SER A 8 -26.21 -19.10 -18.75
C SER A 8 -25.21 -19.47 -17.66
N SER A 9 -25.34 -18.80 -16.51
CA SER A 9 -24.79 -19.14 -15.21
C SER A 9 -24.99 -20.63 -14.93
N SER A 10 -24.09 -21.44 -15.47
CA SER A 10 -24.10 -22.88 -15.39
C SER A 10 -23.66 -23.24 -13.98
N GLN A 11 -24.66 -23.44 -13.12
CA GLN A 11 -24.65 -24.18 -11.87
C GLN A 11 -23.26 -24.72 -11.47
N ILE A 12 -22.49 -23.90 -10.75
CA ILE A 12 -21.48 -24.43 -9.85
C ILE A 12 -22.29 -25.18 -8.79
N THR A 13 -22.31 -26.51 -8.89
CA THR A 13 -22.88 -27.36 -7.85
C THR A 13 -22.20 -27.01 -6.54
N SER A 14 -22.98 -26.51 -5.59
CA SER A 14 -22.54 -26.02 -4.26
C SER A 14 -21.88 -27.09 -3.39
N SER A 15 -21.68 -28.31 -3.90
CA SER A 15 -21.32 -29.51 -3.15
C SER A 15 -19.82 -29.78 -3.00
N GLU A 16 -18.92 -28.99 -3.61
CA GLU A 16 -17.47 -29.21 -3.47
C GLU A 16 -16.66 -27.98 -3.03
N VAL A 17 -17.32 -26.86 -2.73
CA VAL A 17 -16.61 -25.70 -2.15
C VAL A 17 -16.58 -25.87 -0.63
N ILE A 18 -15.51 -26.48 -0.12
CA ILE A 18 -15.23 -26.56 1.31
C ILE A 18 -14.74 -25.18 1.77
N PHE A 19 -15.60 -24.45 2.48
CA PHE A 19 -15.19 -23.21 3.12
C PHE A 19 -14.33 -23.51 4.35
N PRO A 20 -13.24 -22.74 4.57
CA PRO A 20 -12.45 -22.89 5.78
C PRO A 20 -13.31 -22.54 7.01
N PRO A 21 -13.04 -23.15 8.16
CA PRO A 21 -13.73 -22.82 9.40
C PRO A 21 -13.49 -21.35 9.77
N GLY A 22 -14.57 -20.58 9.99
CA GLY A 22 -14.51 -19.13 10.23
C GLY A 22 -14.00 -18.71 11.62
N ASN A 23 -13.59 -19.66 12.45
CA ASN A 23 -13.06 -19.45 13.80
C ASN A 23 -11.52 -19.62 13.87
N LEU A 24 -10.84 -19.50 12.73
CA LEU A 24 -9.39 -19.42 12.70
C LEU A 24 -8.94 -18.11 13.34
N TRP A 25 -8.16 -18.22 14.42
CA TRP A 25 -7.42 -17.07 14.94
C TRP A 25 -6.35 -16.71 13.90
N SER A 26 -6.22 -15.41 13.60
CA SER A 26 -5.12 -14.95 12.76
C SER A 26 -3.83 -15.04 13.57
N ASP A 27 -2.89 -15.86 13.11
CA ASP A 27 -1.49 -15.88 13.56
C ASP A 27 -0.62 -14.92 12.70
N GLU A 28 -1.24 -13.93 12.05
CA GLU A 28 -0.51 -12.97 11.25
C GLU A 28 0.42 -12.14 12.17
N PRO A 29 1.73 -12.07 11.85
CA PRO A 29 2.63 -11.22 12.61
C PRO A 29 2.16 -9.76 12.52
N PRO A 30 2.57 -8.89 13.48
CA PRO A 30 2.29 -7.47 13.39
C PRO A 30 2.72 -6.94 12.01
N LEU A 31 1.81 -6.23 11.33
CA LEU A 31 2.05 -5.61 10.03
C LEU A 31 3.35 -4.76 10.04
N GLU A 32 3.58 -4.11 11.18
CA GLU A 32 4.71 -3.25 11.45
C GLU A 32 5.52 -3.80 12.65
N SER A 33 6.83 -3.97 12.48
CA SER A 33 7.74 -4.40 13.55
C SER A 33 8.68 -3.27 13.97
N ASP A 34 9.21 -3.33 15.20
CA ASP A 34 10.21 -2.35 15.65
C ASP A 34 11.44 -2.31 14.72
N LEU A 35 11.87 -3.47 14.22
CA LEU A 35 12.95 -3.58 13.24
C LEU A 35 12.63 -2.84 11.93
N HIS A 36 11.40 -2.94 11.42
CA HIS A 36 10.99 -2.23 10.20
C HIS A 36 11.07 -0.71 10.39
N ARG A 37 10.61 -0.23 11.55
CA ARG A 37 10.68 1.20 11.89
C ARG A 37 12.12 1.68 12.05
N GLU A 38 12.99 0.90 12.67
CA GLU A 38 14.42 1.20 12.79
C GLU A 38 15.11 1.26 11.42
N GLN A 39 14.75 0.39 10.49
CA GLN A 39 15.29 0.39 9.12
C GLN A 39 14.87 1.64 8.35
N ILE A 40 13.60 2.06 8.47
CA ILE A 40 13.12 3.31 7.85
C ILE A 40 13.86 4.52 8.44
N ASP A 41 13.99 4.60 9.77
CA ASP A 41 14.74 5.69 10.43
C ASP A 41 16.20 5.74 9.95
N LEU A 42 16.86 4.59 9.89
CA LEU A 42 18.24 4.48 9.40
C LEU A 42 18.35 5.03 7.98
N LEU A 43 17.44 4.64 7.08
CA LEU A 43 17.45 5.10 5.69
C LEU A 43 17.25 6.62 5.58
N ILE A 44 16.29 7.17 6.33
CA ILE A 44 16.05 8.62 6.39
C ILE A 44 17.31 9.36 6.86
N ARG A 45 17.97 8.86 7.91
CA ARG A 45 19.20 9.46 8.46
C ARG A 45 20.34 9.41 7.46
N LEU A 46 20.52 8.29 6.76
CA LEU A 46 21.57 8.13 5.75
C LEU A 46 21.39 9.11 4.58
N ILE A 47 20.16 9.27 4.09
CA ILE A 47 19.86 10.18 2.98
C ILE A 47 20.05 11.64 3.41
N ARG A 48 19.55 12.02 4.59
CA ARG A 48 19.77 13.35 5.15
C ARG A 48 21.25 13.68 5.31
N TRP A 49 22.05 12.71 5.74
CA TRP A 49 23.50 12.88 5.85
C TRP A 49 24.20 13.00 4.50
N TRP A 50 23.83 12.12 3.54
CA TRP A 50 24.40 12.13 2.20
C TRP A 50 24.12 13.44 1.46
N TRP A 51 22.90 13.96 1.60
CA TRP A 51 22.43 15.20 1.00
C TRP A 51 22.42 16.40 1.96
N ARG A 52 23.29 16.42 2.97
CA ARG A 52 23.35 17.51 3.97
C ARG A 52 23.60 18.90 3.38
N GLU A 53 24.23 18.99 2.20
CA GLU A 53 24.48 20.26 1.49
C GLU A 53 23.29 20.66 0.59
N ARG A 54 22.23 19.84 0.56
CA ARG A 54 21.05 19.99 -0.28
C ARG A 54 19.85 20.34 0.61
N GLN A 55 19.03 21.30 0.19
CA GLN A 55 17.83 21.71 0.93
C GLN A 55 16.54 21.45 0.13
N ASP A 56 16.63 21.12 -1.15
CA ASP A 56 15.49 20.92 -2.06
C ASP A 56 15.01 19.46 -2.09
N PHE A 57 14.88 18.83 -0.91
CA PHE A 57 14.31 17.48 -0.83
C PHE A 57 13.60 17.22 0.50
N TYR A 58 12.62 16.33 0.45
CA TYR A 58 11.94 15.80 1.63
C TYR A 58 12.00 14.27 1.61
N ALA A 59 12.46 13.66 2.69
CA ALA A 59 12.52 12.21 2.85
C ALA A 59 11.78 11.81 4.12
N SER A 60 10.87 10.84 4.02
CA SER A 60 10.06 10.36 5.14
C SER A 60 9.55 8.93 4.86
N GLY A 61 8.85 8.37 5.83
CA GLY A 61 8.21 7.06 5.75
C GLY A 61 6.98 7.00 6.64
N ASN A 62 6.21 5.91 6.55
CA ASN A 62 4.96 5.73 7.29
C ASN A 62 3.95 6.89 7.10
N LEU A 63 3.86 7.42 5.88
CA LEU A 63 2.88 8.45 5.49
C LEU A 63 2.17 8.05 4.20
N THR A 64 0.92 8.47 4.05
CA THR A 64 0.16 8.30 2.81
C THR A 64 0.41 9.48 1.88
N ILE A 65 0.77 9.19 0.63
CA ILE A 65 0.88 10.16 -0.46
C ILE A 65 -0.43 10.19 -1.23
N TYR A 66 -1.01 11.39 -1.34
CA TYR A 66 -2.16 11.66 -2.21
C TYR A 66 -1.68 12.35 -3.47
N TYR A 67 -1.90 11.74 -4.65
CA TYR A 67 -1.49 12.33 -5.93
C TYR A 67 -2.52 13.32 -6.48
N SER A 68 -3.75 13.27 -5.94
CA SER A 68 -4.80 14.22 -6.27
C SER A 68 -4.91 15.31 -5.20
N PRO A 69 -5.10 16.58 -5.61
CA PRO A 69 -5.27 17.69 -4.68
C PRO A 69 -6.56 17.60 -3.84
N ASN A 70 -7.58 16.85 -4.28
CA ASN A 70 -8.83 16.74 -3.54
C ASN A 70 -8.78 15.71 -2.40
N GLN A 71 -7.66 14.96 -2.25
CA GLN A 71 -7.43 13.95 -1.21
C GLN A 71 -8.62 12.97 -1.03
N LYS A 72 -9.37 12.68 -2.09
CA LYS A 72 -10.53 11.79 -1.97
C LYS A 72 -10.02 10.35 -1.89
N THR A 73 -10.63 9.54 -1.04
CA THR A 73 -10.30 8.11 -0.87
C THR A 73 -10.51 7.26 -2.13
N SER A 74 -11.20 7.80 -3.13
CA SER A 74 -11.38 7.20 -4.47
C SER A 74 -10.31 7.60 -5.48
N GLU A 75 -9.44 8.55 -5.13
CA GLU A 75 -8.39 9.08 -6.00
C GLU A 75 -7.06 8.35 -5.76
N GLU A 76 -6.09 8.53 -6.66
CA GLU A 76 -4.81 7.85 -6.62
C GLU A 76 -4.03 8.21 -5.33
N PHE A 77 -3.88 7.24 -4.43
CA PHE A 77 -3.03 7.35 -3.23
C PHE A 77 -2.13 6.13 -3.08
N ARG A 78 -1.01 6.31 -2.39
CA ARG A 78 -0.07 5.24 -2.02
C ARG A 78 0.39 5.42 -0.59
N GLY A 79 0.47 4.33 0.18
CA GLY A 79 1.12 4.29 1.49
C GLY A 79 2.47 3.59 1.38
N PRO A 80 3.54 4.25 0.91
CA PRO A 80 4.86 3.64 0.86
C PRO A 80 5.49 3.55 2.26
N ASP A 81 6.31 2.53 2.48
CA ASP A 81 7.14 2.42 3.69
C ASP A 81 8.13 3.59 3.81
N PHE A 82 8.71 4.00 2.68
CA PHE A 82 9.68 5.08 2.56
C PHE A 82 9.55 5.79 1.21
N PHE A 83 9.77 7.11 1.19
CA PHE A 83 9.80 7.88 -0.05
C PHE A 83 10.70 9.12 0.04
N VAL A 84 11.05 9.64 -1.13
CA VAL A 84 11.76 10.91 -1.31
C VAL A 84 11.02 11.77 -2.32
N VAL A 85 10.79 13.03 -1.96
CA VAL A 85 10.35 14.09 -2.86
C VAL A 85 11.55 14.95 -3.20
N LEU A 86 11.79 15.18 -4.49
CA LEU A 86 12.86 16.02 -5.00
C LEU A 86 12.30 17.39 -5.42
N ASN A 87 13.14 18.42 -5.36
CA ASN A 87 12.76 19.80 -5.66
C ASN A 87 11.59 20.27 -4.77
N ALA A 88 11.59 19.84 -3.50
CA ALA A 88 10.64 20.34 -2.51
C ALA A 88 11.06 21.72 -2.04
N ASP A 89 10.10 22.61 -1.83
CA ASP A 89 10.38 23.90 -1.19
C ASP A 89 10.82 23.67 0.27
N PRO A 90 11.79 24.44 0.77
CA PRO A 90 12.33 24.29 2.12
C PRO A 90 11.34 24.64 3.24
#